data_AF-A0A7C8EH90-F1
#
_entry.id   AF-A0A7C8EH90-F1
#
_cell.length_a   1.000
_cell.length_b   1.000
_cell.length_c   1.000
_cell.angle_alpha   90.00
_cell.angle_beta   90.00
_cell.angle_gamma   90.00
#
_symmetry.space_group_name_H-M   'P 1'
#
loop_
_entity.id
_entity.type
_entity.pdbx_description
1 polymer ?
#
loop_
_entity_poly.entity_id
_entity_poly.type
_entity_poly.pdbx_seq_one_letter_code
_entity_poly.pdbx_strand_id
1 'polypeptide(L)' 'MLETEYNHFKLITDSLTGKRSTDEDTFSSIAVLAERLDRLRKTNALFNEVAFSEQVEDLALRGMISAIC' A
#
# COMPACT_ATOMS: atom_id res chain seq x y z
N MET A 1 14.41 -27.09 14.37
CA MET A 1 14.05 -25.66 14.20
C MET A 1 14.02 -25.42 12.70
N LEU A 2 12.84 -25.46 12.09
CA LEU A 2 12.65 -25.02 10.72
C LEU A 2 12.21 -23.57 10.84
N GLU A 3 13.10 -22.63 10.50
CA GLU A 3 12.71 -21.26 10.20
C GLU A 3 11.67 -21.34 9.09
N THR A 4 10.41 -21.13 9.46
CA THR A 4 9.35 -20.92 8.51
C THR A 4 9.75 -19.69 7.72
N GLU A 5 10.29 -19.87 6.52
CA GLU A 5 10.39 -18.82 5.50
C GLU A 5 8.98 -18.29 5.30
N TYR A 6 8.61 -17.30 6.10
CA TYR A 6 7.35 -16.60 5.96
C TYR A 6 7.40 -16.01 4.57
N ASN A 7 6.54 -16.51 3.69
CA ASN A 7 6.42 -15.98 2.35
C ASN A 7 5.98 -14.52 2.50
N HIS A 8 6.96 -13.61 2.47
CA HIS A 8 6.78 -12.18 2.70
C HIS A 8 5.73 -11.63 1.74
N PHE A 9 5.70 -12.13 0.50
CA PHE A 9 4.68 -11.77 -0.47
C PHE A 9 3.29 -12.19 -0.03
N LYS A 10 3.11 -13.41 0.49
CA LYS A 10 1.82 -13.86 1.03
C LYS A 10 1.37 -12.99 2.20
N LEU A 11 2.29 -12.65 3.11
CA LEU A 11 1.99 -11.79 4.25
C LEU A 11 1.53 -10.40 3.79
N ILE A 12 2.24 -9.81 2.82
CA ILE A 12 1.90 -8.52 2.21
C ILE A 12 0.56 -8.62 1.47
N THR A 13 0.32 -9.66 0.67
CA THR A 13 -0.93 -9.87 -0.05
C THR A 13 -2.12 -9.98 0.91
N ASP A 14 -1.99 -10.73 1.99
CA ASP A 14 -3.07 -10.87 2.98
C ASP A 14 -3.37 -9.53 3.69
N SER A 15 -2.35 -8.69 3.92
CA SER A 15 -2.55 -7.33 4.45
C SER A 15 -3.21 -6.41 3.40
N LEU A 16 -2.73 -6.41 2.16
CA LEU A 16 -3.29 -5.58 1.08
C LEU A 16 -4.73 -5.97 0.71
N THR A 17 -5.07 -7.25 0.81
CA THR A 17 -6.43 -7.76 0.53
C THR A 17 -7.38 -7.63 1.72
N GLY A 18 -6.95 -7.08 2.85
CA GLY A 18 -7.75 -6.93 4.07
C GLY A 18 -8.08 -8.25 4.77
N LYS A 19 -7.36 -9.33 4.45
CA LYS A 19 -7.44 -10.63 5.17
C LYS A 19 -6.72 -10.60 6.52
N ARG A 20 -5.87 -9.59 6.74
CA ARG A 20 -5.31 -9.19 8.04
C ARG A 20 -5.80 -7.79 8.37
N SER A 21 -5.95 -7.47 9.67
CA SER A 21 -6.19 -6.08 10.10
C SER A 21 -5.03 -5.21 9.63
N THR A 22 -5.31 -4.25 8.76
CA THR A 22 -4.39 -3.16 8.45
C THR A 22 -4.44 -2.15 9.59
N ASP A 23 -3.28 -1.86 10.15
CA ASP A 23 -3.09 -0.81 11.14
C ASP A 23 -3.00 0.58 10.48
N GLU A 24 -3.17 1.60 11.30
CA GLU A 24 -3.09 3.01 10.90
C GLU A 24 -1.73 3.37 10.26
N ASP A 25 -0.67 2.67 10.68
CA ASP A 25 0.69 2.81 10.16
C ASP A 25 0.79 2.39 8.69
N THR A 26 0.04 1.36 8.27
CA THR A 26 -0.04 0.94 6.87
C THR A 26 -0.65 2.04 6.00
N PHE A 27 -1.76 2.65 6.43
CA PHE A 27 -2.40 3.75 5.70
C PHE A 27 -1.49 4.98 5.63
N SER A 28 -0.83 5.32 6.74
CA SER A 28 0.13 6.42 6.81
C SER A 28 1.30 6.21 5.86
N SER A 29 1.80 4.98 5.76
CA SER A 29 2.89 4.62 4.84
C SER A 29 2.45 4.76 3.37
N ILE A 30 1.24 4.32 3.01
CA ILE A 30 0.71 4.48 1.65
C ILE A 30 0.56 5.97 1.30
N ALA A 31 0.06 6.79 2.22
CA ALA A 31 -0.06 8.23 2.01
C ALA A 31 1.29 8.90 1.73
N VAL A 32 2.33 8.53 2.49
CA VAL A 32 3.70 9.02 2.25
C VAL A 32 4.25 8.55 0.91
N LEU A 33 4.05 7.29 0.53
CA LEU A 33 4.48 6.81 -0.79
C LEU A 33 3.77 7.55 -1.92
N ALA A 34 2.47 7.82 -1.78
CA ALA A 34 1.69 8.54 -2.79
C ALA A 34 2.21 9.97 -3.01
N GLU A 35 2.49 10.69 -1.93
CA GLU A 35 3.09 12.03 -1.98
C GLU A 35 4.46 12.02 -2.68
N ARG A 36 5.32 11.05 -2.34
CA ARG A 36 6.64 10.92 -2.96
C ARG A 36 6.57 10.58 -4.44
N LEU A 37 5.66 9.69 -4.83
CA LEU A 37 5.46 9.32 -6.23
C LEU A 37 4.95 10.51 -7.05
N ASP A 38 4.02 11.29 -6.51
CA ASP A 38 3.54 12.52 -7.16
C ASP A 38 4.67 13.54 -7.36
N ARG A 39 5.53 13.73 -6.36
CA ARG A 39 6.73 14.56 -6.49
C ARG A 39 7.69 14.06 -7.57
N LEU A 40 7.89 12.75 -7.67
CA LEU A 40 8.73 12.16 -8.73
C LEU A 40 8.15 12.41 -10.11
N ARG A 41 6.84 12.21 -10.30
CA ARG A 41 6.12 12.49 -11.55
C ARG A 41 6.25 13.95 -11.99
N LYS A 42 6.15 14.88 -11.03
CA LYS A 42 6.37 16.32 -11.26
C LYS A 42 7.81 16.68 -11.64
N THR A 43 8.77 15.87 -11.21
CA THR A 43 10.20 16.11 -11.47
C THR A 43 10.65 15.54 -12.81
N ASN A 44 10.12 14.37 -13.19
CA ASN A 44 10.50 13.70 -14.42
C ASN A 44 9.35 12.85 -14.99
N ALA A 45 9.04 13.07 -16.27
CA ALA A 45 7.97 12.36 -16.99
C ALA A 45 8.19 10.83 -17.09
N LEU A 46 9.42 10.33 -16.87
CA LEU A 46 9.71 8.90 -16.81
C LEU A 46 8.87 8.16 -15.77
N PHE A 47 8.39 8.85 -14.72
CA PHE A 47 7.61 8.23 -13.64
C PHE A 47 6.09 8.29 -13.87
N ASN A 48 5.61 8.86 -14.98
CA ASN A 48 4.17 9.02 -15.22
C ASN A 48 3.42 7.69 -15.29
N GLU A 49 4.05 6.65 -15.85
CA GLU A 49 3.49 5.31 -15.97
C GLU A 49 3.69 4.45 -14.70
N VAL A 50 4.45 4.94 -13.71
CA VAL A 50 4.63 4.22 -12.44
C VAL A 50 3.41 4.50 -11.57
N ALA A 51 2.63 3.47 -11.26
CA ALA A 51 1.44 3.55 -10.43
C ALA A 51 1.45 2.49 -9.32
N PHE A 52 0.56 2.65 -8.34
CA PHE A 52 0.29 1.60 -7.38
C PHE A 52 -0.45 0.43 -8.04
N SER A 53 -0.36 -0.75 -7.43
CA SER A 53 -1.16 -1.89 -7.86
C SER A 53 -2.60 -1.77 -7.37
N GLU A 54 -3.53 -2.46 -8.04
CA GLU A 54 -4.96 -2.48 -7.67
C GLU A 54 -5.19 -2.80 -6.18
N GLN A 55 -4.36 -3.67 -5.58
CA GLN A 55 -4.52 -4.05 -4.17
C GLN A 55 -4.20 -2.88 -3.22
N VAL A 56 -3.29 -1.99 -3.58
CA VAL A 56 -2.97 -0.80 -2.77
C VAL A 56 -4.06 0.27 -2.93
N GLU A 57 -4.65 0.38 -4.12
CA GLU A 57 -5.77 1.28 -4.38
C GLU A 57 -7.02 0.84 -3.60
N ASP A 58 -7.36 -0.46 -3.65
CA ASP A 58 -8.43 -1.06 -2.86
C ASP A 58 -8.23 -0.85 -1.36
N LEU A 59 -6.98 -0.97 -0.89
CA LEU A 59 -6.65 -0.71 0.49
C LEU A 59 -6.87 0.77 0.85
N ALA A 60 -6.40 1.71 0.04
CA ALA A 60 -6.59 3.14 0.28
C ALA A 60 -8.08 3.54 0.34
N LEU A 61 -8.92 2.95 -0.52
CA LEU A 61 -10.38 3.15 -0.50
C LEU A 61 -11.00 2.67 0.82
N ARG A 62 -10.56 1.52 1.35
CA ARG A 62 -11.03 1.00 2.65
C ARG A 62 -10.62 1.90 3.82
N GLY A 63 -9.41 2.47 3.77
CA GLY A 63 -8.95 3.44 4.77
C GLY A 63 -9.79 4.72 4.80
N MET A 64 -10.19 5.24 3.64
CA MET A 64 -11.06 6.42 3.56
C MET A 64 -12.46 6.16 4.12
N ILE A 65 -13.02 4.96 3.91
CA ILE A 65 -14.32 4.57 4.51
C ILE A 65 -14.20 4.50 6.04
N SER A 66 -13.09 3.97 6.56
CA SER A 66 -12.83 3.92 8.01
C SER A 66 -12.68 5.30 8.67
N ALA A 67 -12.27 6.33 7.93
CA ALA A 67 -12.11 7.69 8.47
C ALA A 67 -13.43 8.50 8.47
N ILE A 68 -14.49 7.99 7.84
CA ILE A 68 -15.79 8.67 7.67
C ILE A 68 -16.88 8.08 8.59
N CYS A 69 -16.64 6.94 9.24
CA CYS A 69 -17.52 6.33 10.24
C CYS A 69 -17.00 6.53 11.66
#